data_AF-A0A450SJA8-F1
#
_entry.id   AF-A0A450SJA8-F1
#
_cell.length_a   1.000
_cell.length_b   1.000
_cell.length_c   1.000
_cell.angle_alpha   90.00
_cell.angle_beta   90.00
_cell.angle_gamma   90.00
#
_symmetry.space_group_name_H-M   'P 1'
#
loop_
_entity.id
_entity.type
_entity.pdbx_description
1 polymer ?
#
loop_
_entity_poly.entity_id
_entity_poly.type
_entity_poly.pdbx_seq_one_letter_code
_entity_poly.pdbx_strand_id
1 'polypeptide(L)'
;MKNPLSKMTFFFMMAFIFGAAHGQDMVDITSPNNGDEVGATVIVKGTSDIGNQGNVWVLLHVKALSGQWWPQNKPYRDPATGNWEALVYFGGPQDIDSDFEIAVATFTGEAEKEILKYHEHGRKTKHYPPMSFPETTSDIKKIIVTKISH
;
A
#
# COMPACT_ATOMS: atom_id res chain seq x y z
N MET A 1 -26.81 -70.57 20.94
CA MET A 1 -25.47 -70.09 21.35
C MET A 1 -25.21 -68.77 20.64
N LYS A 2 -24.92 -67.72 21.43
CA LYS A 2 -24.73 -66.33 20.98
C LYS A 2 -23.24 -66.11 20.65
N ASN A 3 -22.92 -65.53 19.50
CA ASN A 3 -21.67 -64.81 19.29
C ASN A 3 -22.01 -63.39 18.83
N PRO A 4 -21.52 -62.33 19.50
CA PRO A 4 -21.89 -60.96 19.18
C PRO A 4 -21.00 -60.38 18.08
N LEU A 5 -21.61 -59.74 17.08
CA LEU A 5 -20.91 -58.88 16.13
C LEU A 5 -20.24 -57.72 16.88
N SER A 6 -18.93 -57.62 16.72
CA SER A 6 -18.09 -56.50 17.14
C SER A 6 -18.56 -55.20 16.50
N LYS A 7 -18.97 -54.22 17.32
CA LYS A 7 -19.25 -52.85 16.87
C LYS A 7 -17.93 -52.09 16.76
N MET A 8 -17.37 -52.04 15.57
CA MET A 8 -16.22 -51.19 15.25
C MET A 8 -16.70 -49.74 15.18
N THR A 9 -16.43 -48.97 16.23
CA THR A 9 -16.76 -47.54 16.30
C THR A 9 -15.67 -46.77 15.56
N PHE A 10 -16.00 -46.23 14.38
CA PHE A 10 -15.13 -45.32 13.64
C PHE A 10 -15.23 -43.93 14.26
N PHE A 11 -14.16 -43.47 14.91
CA PHE A 11 -14.03 -42.11 15.43
C PHE A 11 -13.53 -41.21 14.29
N PHE A 12 -14.43 -40.45 13.66
CA PHE A 12 -14.06 -39.42 12.69
C PHE A 12 -13.58 -38.18 13.46
N MET A 13 -12.26 -38.01 13.58
CA MET A 13 -11.67 -36.78 14.11
C MET A 13 -11.71 -35.72 13.01
N MET A 14 -12.69 -34.84 13.07
CA MET A 14 -12.84 -33.72 12.14
C MET A 14 -11.87 -32.62 12.56
N ALA A 15 -10.76 -32.48 11.82
CA ALA A 15 -9.84 -31.37 12.00
C ALA A 15 -10.53 -30.08 11.53
N PHE A 16 -10.93 -29.23 12.48
CA PHE A 16 -11.32 -27.86 12.18
C PHE A 16 -10.04 -27.08 11.84
N ILE A 17 -9.73 -26.96 10.55
CA ILE A 17 -8.81 -25.95 10.06
C ILE A 17 -9.51 -24.62 10.27
N PHE A 18 -9.19 -23.91 11.35
CA PHE A 18 -9.49 -22.49 11.47
C PHE A 18 -8.64 -21.76 10.42
N GLY A 19 -9.17 -21.61 9.22
CA GLY A 19 -8.70 -20.56 8.32
C GLY A 19 -9.03 -19.25 8.99
N ALA A 20 -8.02 -18.52 9.45
CA ALA A 20 -8.20 -17.12 9.81
C ALA A 20 -8.74 -16.42 8.56
N ALA A 21 -10.00 -16.02 8.60
CA ALA A 21 -10.56 -15.10 7.62
C ALA A 21 -9.86 -13.75 7.86
N HIS A 22 -8.70 -13.57 7.23
CA HIS A 22 -8.13 -12.24 7.09
C HIS A 22 -9.11 -11.48 6.18
N GLY A 23 -9.81 -10.49 6.75
CA GLY A 23 -10.49 -9.50 5.92
C GLY A 23 -9.50 -8.95 4.90
N GLN A 24 -9.99 -8.67 3.68
CA GLN A 24 -9.15 -8.05 2.66
C GLN A 24 -8.53 -6.77 3.22
N ASP A 25 -7.21 -6.62 3.09
CA ASP A 25 -6.50 -5.43 3.56
C ASP A 25 -7.14 -4.18 2.94
N MET A 26 -7.35 -3.14 3.75
CA MET A 26 -7.95 -1.89 3.31
C MET A 26 -7.02 -0.71 3.57
N VAL A 27 -7.06 0.26 2.67
CA VAL A 27 -6.41 1.56 2.83
C VAL A 27 -7.28 2.64 2.23
N ASP A 28 -7.18 3.84 2.77
CA ASP A 28 -7.85 5.03 2.23
C ASP A 28 -7.02 6.29 2.40
N ILE A 29 -7.25 7.28 1.54
CA ILE A 29 -6.63 8.61 1.60
C ILE A 29 -7.66 9.58 2.17
N THR A 30 -7.28 10.29 3.22
CA THR A 30 -8.14 11.28 3.91
C THR A 30 -7.74 12.72 3.63
N SER A 31 -6.49 12.94 3.20
CA SER A 31 -5.97 14.24 2.79
C SER A 31 -4.73 14.04 1.93
N PRO A 32 -4.52 14.84 0.87
CA PRO A 32 -5.48 15.79 0.29
C PRO A 32 -6.69 15.08 -0.33
N ASN A 33 -7.71 15.85 -0.76
CA ASN A 33 -8.83 15.33 -1.53
C ASN A 33 -8.50 15.30 -3.03
N ASN A 34 -9.28 14.53 -3.78
CA ASN A 34 -9.21 14.54 -5.23
C ASN A 34 -9.62 15.91 -5.79
N GLY A 35 -8.74 16.51 -6.59
CA GLY A 35 -8.90 17.83 -7.20
C GLY A 35 -8.26 18.97 -6.40
N ASP A 36 -7.66 18.69 -5.23
CA ASP A 36 -7.01 19.73 -4.43
C ASP A 36 -5.75 20.30 -5.12
N GLU A 37 -5.48 21.56 -4.82
CA GLU A 37 -4.24 22.25 -5.20
C GLU A 37 -3.17 22.05 -4.12
N VAL A 38 -1.93 21.80 -4.53
CA VAL A 38 -0.80 21.53 -3.62
C VAL A 38 0.44 22.36 -3.99
N GLY A 39 1.33 22.55 -3.02
CA GLY A 39 2.66 23.13 -3.24
C GLY A 39 3.70 22.09 -3.67
N ALA A 40 4.99 22.39 -3.46
CA ALA A 40 6.07 21.45 -3.75
C ALA A 40 5.99 20.15 -2.95
N THR A 41 5.43 20.22 -1.73
CA THR A 41 5.28 19.07 -0.84
C THR A 41 3.95 19.13 -0.11
N VAL A 42 3.46 17.95 0.29
CA VAL A 42 2.29 17.82 1.17
C VAL A 42 2.46 16.62 2.10
N ILE A 43 1.85 16.70 3.28
CA ILE A 43 1.64 15.52 4.12
C ILE A 43 0.36 14.86 3.63
N VAL A 44 0.49 13.71 2.97
CA VAL A 44 -0.64 12.83 2.64
C VAL A 44 -0.99 12.02 3.87
N LYS A 45 -2.27 11.93 4.19
CA LYS A 45 -2.80 11.23 5.37
C LYS A 45 -3.85 10.23 4.95
N GLY A 46 -4.00 9.19 5.75
CA GLY A 46 -5.05 8.20 5.53
C GLY A 46 -5.23 7.22 6.66
N THR A 47 -6.04 6.21 6.38
CA THR A 47 -6.34 5.11 7.28
C THR A 47 -6.01 3.79 6.62
N SER A 48 -5.79 2.76 7.42
CA SER A 48 -5.53 1.41 6.93
C SER A 48 -5.97 0.37 7.95
N ASP A 49 -6.74 -0.60 7.47
CA ASP A 49 -7.09 -1.80 8.21
C ASP A 49 -6.30 -2.96 7.61
N ILE A 50 -5.15 -3.22 8.22
CA ILE A 50 -4.22 -4.26 7.84
C ILE A 50 -3.69 -4.93 9.09
N GLY A 51 -3.48 -6.25 9.00
CA GLY A 51 -2.79 -6.99 10.06
C GLY A 51 -1.36 -6.50 10.25
N ASN A 52 -0.69 -6.94 11.31
CA ASN A 52 0.68 -6.53 11.68
C ASN A 52 1.77 -6.79 10.62
N GLN A 53 1.45 -7.47 9.52
CA GLN A 53 2.39 -7.86 8.46
C GLN A 53 2.22 -7.05 7.16
N GLY A 54 1.16 -6.25 7.03
CA GLY A 54 0.93 -5.41 5.87
C GLY A 54 1.72 -4.10 5.96
N ASN A 55 2.19 -3.59 4.81
CA ASN A 55 2.85 -2.30 4.73
C ASN A 55 2.06 -1.32 3.86
N VAL A 56 1.86 -0.09 4.31
CA VAL A 56 1.28 0.99 3.49
C VAL A 56 2.41 1.72 2.78
N TRP A 57 2.24 2.00 1.48
CA TRP A 57 3.15 2.88 0.74
C TRP A 57 2.38 3.87 -0.14
N VAL A 58 2.96 5.07 -0.28
CA VAL A 58 2.50 6.10 -1.20
C VAL A 58 3.44 6.15 -2.39
N LEU A 59 2.87 6.05 -3.59
CA LEU A 59 3.57 6.23 -4.86
C LEU A 59 2.92 7.40 -5.60
N LEU A 60 3.70 8.22 -6.28
CA LEU A 60 3.18 9.31 -7.12
C LEU A 60 3.73 9.24 -8.53
N HIS A 61 2.98 9.83 -9.46
CA HIS A 61 3.51 10.19 -10.77
C HIS A 61 2.82 11.43 -11.34
N VAL A 62 3.46 12.09 -12.30
CA VAL A 62 2.77 13.05 -13.17
C VAL A 62 1.74 12.26 -13.97
N LYS A 63 0.48 12.69 -13.98
CA LYS A 63 -0.65 11.96 -14.61
C LYS A 63 -0.41 11.60 -16.08
N ALA A 64 0.35 12.43 -16.81
CA ALA A 64 0.76 12.17 -18.19
C ALA A 64 1.73 10.98 -18.37
N LEU A 65 2.39 10.53 -17.30
CA LEU A 65 3.38 9.42 -17.30
C LEU A 65 2.77 8.14 -16.72
N SER A 66 1.64 7.69 -17.27
CA SER A 66 0.93 6.50 -16.77
C SER A 66 1.83 5.26 -16.68
N GLY A 67 1.72 4.52 -15.58
CA GLY A 67 2.50 3.30 -15.31
C GLY A 67 3.93 3.52 -14.81
N GLN A 68 4.38 4.78 -14.72
CA GLN A 68 5.72 5.14 -14.24
C GLN A 68 5.62 5.78 -12.85
N TRP A 69 5.93 5.02 -11.81
CA TRP A 69 5.69 5.45 -10.43
C TRP A 69 6.98 5.78 -9.68
N TRP A 70 6.92 6.83 -8.86
CA TRP A 70 7.94 7.20 -7.90
C TRP A 70 7.44 6.95 -6.48
N PRO A 71 7.89 5.86 -5.83
CA PRO A 71 7.68 5.67 -4.40
C PRO A 71 8.19 6.86 -3.59
N GLN A 72 7.35 7.29 -2.65
CA GLN A 72 7.66 8.32 -1.68
C GLN A 72 8.34 7.72 -0.46
N ASN A 73 8.63 8.52 0.56
CA ASN A 73 9.19 7.98 1.80
C ASN A 73 8.21 7.02 2.49
N LYS A 74 8.76 6.07 3.26
CA LYS A 74 7.95 5.12 4.04
C LYS A 74 6.98 5.88 4.94
N PRO A 75 5.66 5.65 4.84
CA PRO A 75 4.69 6.28 5.73
C PRO A 75 4.92 5.91 7.19
N TYR A 76 4.68 6.86 8.10
CA TYR A 76 4.50 6.55 9.50
C TYR A 76 3.07 6.04 9.69
N ARG A 77 2.90 4.84 10.28
CA ARG A 77 1.60 4.25 10.60
C ARG A 77 1.50 4.02 12.10
N ASP A 78 0.42 4.50 12.70
CA ASP A 78 0.06 4.18 14.07
C ASP A 78 -0.59 2.79 14.11
N PRO A 79 0.02 1.78 14.78
CA PRO A 79 -0.53 0.44 14.85
C PRO A 79 -1.81 0.33 15.69
N ALA A 80 -2.09 1.28 16.57
CA ALA A 80 -3.28 1.27 17.41
C ALA A 80 -4.52 1.79 16.68
N THR A 81 -4.36 2.79 15.81
CA THR A 81 -5.47 3.45 15.10
C THR A 81 -5.53 3.09 13.61
N GLY A 82 -4.44 2.61 13.02
CA GLY A 82 -4.32 2.39 11.59
C GLY A 82 -4.16 3.68 10.77
N ASN A 83 -4.12 4.83 11.43
CA ASN A 83 -3.83 6.11 10.78
C ASN A 83 -2.40 6.12 10.27
N TRP A 84 -2.18 6.73 9.11
CA TRP A 84 -0.86 6.88 8.53
C TRP A 84 -0.66 8.25 7.90
N GLU A 85 0.59 8.67 7.81
CA GLU A 85 1.00 9.89 7.13
C GLU A 85 2.32 9.72 6.37
N ALA A 86 2.46 10.41 5.24
CA ALA A 86 3.65 10.40 4.40
C ALA A 86 3.91 11.80 3.82
N LEU A 87 5.18 12.22 3.85
CA LEU A 87 5.62 13.42 3.14
C LEU A 87 5.84 13.08 1.66
N VAL A 88 5.10 13.74 0.79
CA VAL A 88 5.13 13.55 -0.67
C VAL A 88 5.72 14.78 -1.35
N TYR A 89 6.55 14.55 -2.37
CA TYR A 89 7.23 15.58 -3.15
C TYR A 89 6.73 15.58 -4.58
N PHE A 90 6.35 16.76 -5.08
CA PHE A 90 5.81 16.95 -6.43
C PHE A 90 6.84 17.62 -7.33
N GLY A 91 7.61 16.81 -8.07
CA GLY A 91 8.47 17.28 -9.16
C GLY A 91 9.37 18.49 -8.86
N GLY A 92 9.79 19.19 -9.90
CA GLY A 92 10.55 20.45 -9.82
C GLY A 92 9.71 21.68 -10.16
N PRO A 93 10.29 22.89 -10.13
CA PRO A 93 9.61 24.13 -10.50
C PRO A 93 8.94 24.10 -11.89
N GLN A 94 9.48 23.32 -12.82
CA GLN A 94 8.94 23.16 -14.17
C GLN A 94 7.60 22.40 -14.22
N ASP A 95 7.22 21.72 -13.15
CA ASP A 95 6.00 20.89 -13.08
C ASP A 95 4.81 21.64 -12.41
N ILE A 96 4.89 22.97 -12.28
CA ILE A 96 3.73 23.80 -11.90
C ILE A 96 2.63 23.65 -12.95
N ASP A 97 1.37 23.71 -12.52
CA ASP A 97 0.14 23.45 -13.28
C ASP A 97 0.00 22.00 -13.79
N SER A 98 0.89 21.09 -13.38
CA SER A 98 0.77 19.67 -13.71
C SER A 98 -0.12 18.93 -12.73
N ASP A 99 -0.93 18.01 -13.27
CA ASP A 99 -1.67 17.02 -12.49
C ASP A 99 -0.73 15.89 -12.04
N PHE A 100 -0.79 15.56 -10.76
CA PHE A 100 -0.14 14.39 -10.17
C PHE A 100 -1.20 13.42 -9.66
N GLU A 101 -1.03 12.13 -9.95
CA GLU A 101 -1.82 11.08 -9.33
C GLU A 101 -1.03 10.51 -8.14
N ILE A 102 -1.64 10.59 -6.96
CA ILE A 102 -1.16 9.98 -5.73
C ILE A 102 -1.89 8.65 -5.58
N ALA A 103 -1.13 7.57 -5.45
CA ALA A 103 -1.66 6.24 -5.27
C ALA A 103 -1.18 5.64 -3.94
N VAL A 104 -2.08 4.96 -3.25
CA VAL A 104 -1.81 4.29 -1.98
C VAL A 104 -2.37 2.87 -2.04
N ALA A 105 -1.57 1.92 -1.58
CA ALA A 105 -1.96 0.53 -1.45
C ALA A 105 -1.24 -0.10 -0.27
N THR A 106 -1.67 -1.30 0.07
CA THR A 106 -0.99 -2.16 1.03
C THR A 106 -0.18 -3.23 0.29
N PHE A 107 0.94 -3.63 0.87
CA PHE A 107 1.92 -4.50 0.23
C PHE A 107 2.34 -5.62 1.19
N THR A 108 2.62 -6.79 0.60
CA THR A 108 3.32 -7.87 1.32
C THR A 108 4.74 -7.42 1.65
N GLY A 109 5.38 -8.12 2.61
CA GLY A 109 6.80 -7.91 2.89
C GLY A 109 7.72 -8.23 1.72
N GLU A 110 7.30 -9.03 0.74
CA GLU A 110 8.10 -9.30 -0.47
C GLU A 110 7.98 -8.14 -1.47
N ALA A 111 6.76 -7.68 -1.76
CA ALA A 111 6.54 -6.53 -2.64
C ALA A 111 7.16 -5.25 -2.08
N GLU A 112 7.14 -5.05 -0.75
CA GLU A 112 7.83 -3.94 -0.11
C GLU A 112 9.34 -3.95 -0.38
N LYS A 113 9.99 -5.11 -0.48
CA LYS A 113 11.43 -5.18 -0.77
C LYS A 113 11.77 -4.56 -2.12
N GLU A 114 10.86 -4.58 -3.10
CA GLU A 114 11.07 -3.91 -4.39
C GLU A 114 11.15 -2.39 -4.22
N ILE A 115 10.24 -1.82 -3.44
CA ILE A 115 10.23 -0.39 -3.10
C ILE A 115 11.48 -0.01 -2.29
N LEU A 116 11.88 -0.84 -1.33
CA LEU A 116 13.09 -0.59 -0.55
C LEU A 116 14.37 -0.67 -1.40
N LYS A 117 14.46 -1.63 -2.32
CA LYS A 117 15.56 -1.74 -3.29
C LYS A 117 15.63 -0.51 -4.18
N TYR A 118 14.47 0.02 -4.60
CA TYR A 118 14.39 1.27 -5.36
C TYR A 118 15.04 2.44 -4.61
N HIS A 119 14.66 2.66 -3.35
CA HIS A 119 15.26 3.71 -2.52
C HIS A 119 16.75 3.48 -2.27
N GLU A 120 17.15 2.23 -2.00
CA GLU A 120 18.56 1.90 -1.80
C GLU A 120 19.39 2.21 -3.05
N HIS A 121 18.90 1.82 -4.22
CA HIS A 121 19.53 2.13 -5.50
C HIS A 121 19.66 3.64 -5.68
N GLY A 122 18.56 4.39 -5.57
CA GLY A 122 18.60 5.84 -5.79
C GLY A 122 19.46 6.58 -4.76
N ARG A 123 19.53 6.12 -3.51
CA ARG A 123 20.43 6.71 -2.51
C ARG A 123 21.90 6.53 -2.88
N LYS A 124 22.26 5.37 -3.44
CA LYS A 124 23.62 5.01 -3.89
C LYS A 124 24.01 5.72 -5.19
N THR A 125 23.12 5.74 -6.18
CA THR A 125 23.41 6.24 -7.54
C THR A 125 23.04 7.70 -7.76
N LYS A 126 22.26 8.29 -6.84
CA LYS A 126 21.61 9.60 -7.01
C LYS A 126 20.64 9.65 -8.20
N HIS A 127 20.21 8.49 -8.68
CA HIS A 127 19.31 8.35 -9.80
C HIS A 127 18.07 7.56 -9.39
N TYR A 128 16.89 8.15 -9.59
CA TYR A 128 15.60 7.64 -9.14
C TYR A 128 14.68 7.42 -10.36
N PRO A 129 14.93 6.40 -11.20
CA PRO A 129 14.08 6.11 -12.34
C PRO A 129 12.68 5.65 -11.87
N PRO A 130 11.61 5.84 -12.64
CA PRO A 130 10.32 5.31 -12.23
C PRO A 130 10.34 3.77 -12.18
N MET A 131 9.43 3.20 -11.40
CA MET A 131 9.17 1.75 -11.36
C MET A 131 7.71 1.45 -11.69
N SER A 132 7.44 0.19 -12.05
CA SER A 132 6.07 -0.32 -12.11
C SER A 132 5.44 -0.33 -10.72
N PHE A 133 4.10 -0.23 -10.66
CA PHE A 133 3.39 -0.41 -9.39
C PHE A 133 3.52 -1.88 -8.93
N PRO A 134 4.06 -2.17 -7.74
CA PRO A 134 4.21 -3.56 -7.27
C PRO A 134 2.86 -4.23 -7.00
N GLU A 135 2.87 -5.56 -6.90
CA GLU A 135 1.70 -6.34 -6.46
C GLU A 135 1.20 -5.91 -5.07
N THR A 136 -0.11 -5.73 -4.94
CA THR A 136 -0.76 -5.18 -3.74
C THR A 136 -1.60 -6.22 -3.00
N THR A 137 -1.85 -5.98 -1.71
CA THR A 137 -2.80 -6.77 -0.90
C THR A 137 -4.17 -6.09 -0.75
N SER A 138 -4.27 -4.81 -1.09
CA SER A 138 -5.51 -4.03 -1.17
C SER A 138 -5.79 -3.56 -2.59
N ASP A 139 -6.99 -3.02 -2.80
CA ASP A 139 -7.25 -2.14 -3.94
C ASP A 139 -6.33 -0.91 -3.88
N ILE A 140 -5.93 -0.39 -5.04
CA ILE A 140 -5.15 0.84 -5.14
C ILE A 140 -6.11 2.02 -5.01
N LYS A 141 -5.94 2.84 -3.97
CA LYS A 141 -6.64 4.12 -3.84
C LYS A 141 -5.86 5.21 -4.54
N LYS A 142 -6.57 6.06 -5.28
CA LYS A 142 -5.97 7.09 -6.12
C LYS A 142 -6.71 8.40 -5.96
N ILE A 143 -5.96 9.49 -5.92
CA ILE A 143 -6.47 10.85 -6.05
C ILE A 143 -5.58 11.62 -7.01
N ILE A 144 -6.15 12.61 -7.68
CA ILE A 144 -5.41 13.54 -8.53
C ILE A 144 -5.35 14.88 -7.80
N VAL A 145 -4.18 15.51 -7.80
CA VAL A 145 -3.96 16.86 -7.27
C VAL A 145 -3.21 17.69 -8.31
N THR A 146 -3.36 19.01 -8.25
CA THR A 146 -2.65 19.93 -9.16
C THR A 146 -1.60 20.72 -8.39
N LYS A 147 -0.37 20.72 -8.88
CA LYS A 147 0.71 21.50 -8.26
C LYS A 147 0.61 22.97 -8.70
N ILE A 148 0.48 23.90 -7.76
CA ILE A 148 0.33 25.35 -8.05
C ILE A 148 1.50 26.22 -7.60
N SER A 149 2.41 25.68 -6.79
CA SER A 149 3.54 26.43 -6.24
C SER A 149 4.75 25.53 -5.95
N HIS A 150 5.93 26.15 -5.80
CA HIS A 150 7.16 25.48 -5.42
C HIS A 150 7.75 26.06 -4.13
#